data_AF-A0A3M1VWF1-F1
#
_entry.id   AF-A0A3M1VWF1-F1
#
_cell.length_a   1.000
_cell.length_b   1.000
_cell.length_c   1.000
_cell.angle_alpha   90.00
_cell.angle_beta   90.00
_cell.angle_gamma   90.00
#
_symmetry.space_group_name_H-M   'P 1'
#
loop_
_entity.id
_entity.type
_entity.pdbx_description
1 polymer ?
#
loop_
_entity_poly.entity_id
_entity_poly.type
_entity_poly.pdbx_seq_one_letter_code
_entity_poly.pdbx_strand_id
1 'polypeptide(L)'
;MKRFILLLTAILIAMPAWARKPRVKIKPLAVCLNNASGVIKAKSRCKRNETALTSVNLAGIFANSGTPGPQGPAGPQGPAGTVDPNKCIVRSVTNSGLNYVTATANCAAGEFLLTHGMFTEEINSDVIDILLSIDPQGKYATGVTYESGINGASSFYSIEVDAVCCRP
;
A
#
# COMPACT_ATOMS: atom_id res chain seq x y z
N MET A 1 10.85 -15.78 60.63
CA MET A 1 11.04 -15.02 59.37
C MET A 1 9.86 -15.33 58.46
N LYS A 2 9.10 -14.29 58.06
CA LYS A 2 7.74 -14.36 57.51
C LYS A 2 7.74 -14.83 56.05
N ARG A 3 6.88 -15.81 55.73
CA ARG A 3 6.60 -16.31 54.38
C ARG A 3 5.58 -15.40 53.70
N PHE A 4 5.93 -14.81 52.57
CA PHE A 4 5.03 -14.04 51.70
C PHE A 4 4.51 -14.98 50.61
N ILE A 5 3.24 -15.36 50.71
CA ILE A 5 2.49 -16.09 49.69
C ILE A 5 1.79 -15.03 48.84
N LEU A 6 2.22 -14.86 47.59
CA LEU A 6 1.61 -13.94 46.62
C LEU A 6 0.68 -14.75 45.70
N LEU A 7 -0.62 -14.55 45.90
CA LEU A 7 -1.72 -15.15 45.17
C LEU A 7 -1.83 -14.55 43.76
N LEU A 8 -1.63 -15.38 42.74
CA LEU A 8 -1.94 -15.11 41.34
C LEU A 8 -3.45 -15.34 41.10
N THR A 9 -4.23 -14.27 41.06
CA THR A 9 -5.64 -14.30 40.64
C THR A 9 -5.74 -14.23 39.11
N ALA A 10 -6.14 -15.33 38.49
CA ALA A 10 -6.47 -15.40 37.07
C ALA A 10 -7.78 -14.66 36.78
N ILE A 11 -7.70 -13.54 36.04
CA ILE A 11 -8.87 -12.81 35.56
C ILE A 11 -9.31 -13.43 34.23
N LEU A 12 -10.33 -14.32 34.30
CA LEU A 12 -11.06 -14.82 33.14
C LEU A 12 -12.03 -13.74 32.64
N ILE A 13 -11.67 -13.07 31.55
CA ILE A 13 -12.51 -12.05 30.91
C ILE A 13 -13.61 -12.76 30.12
N ALA A 14 -14.81 -12.84 30.69
CA ALA A 14 -16.01 -13.32 30.00
C ALA A 14 -16.40 -12.32 28.89
N MET A 15 -16.32 -12.73 27.63
CA MET A 15 -16.76 -11.89 26.50
C MET A 15 -18.28 -11.68 26.55
N PRO A 16 -18.80 -10.44 26.43
CA PRO A 16 -20.23 -10.16 26.48
C PRO A 16 -20.96 -10.68 25.24
N ALA A 17 -22.04 -11.43 25.46
CA ALA A 17 -22.83 -12.14 24.44
C ALA A 17 -23.60 -11.25 23.42
N TRP A 18 -23.35 -9.93 23.42
CA TRP A 18 -24.20 -8.95 22.73
C TRP A 18 -23.69 -8.62 21.32
N ALA A 19 -22.53 -9.17 20.92
CA ALA A 19 -21.93 -8.95 19.61
C ALA A 19 -22.46 -9.89 18.49
N ARG A 20 -23.71 -10.38 18.59
CA ARG A 20 -24.32 -11.15 17.49
C ARG A 20 -24.91 -10.18 16.45
N LYS A 21 -24.14 -9.88 15.40
CA LYS A 21 -24.63 -9.11 14.24
C LYS A 21 -25.90 -9.74 13.66
N PRO A 22 -26.96 -8.96 13.35
CA PRO A 22 -28.17 -9.50 12.74
C PRO A 22 -27.83 -10.12 11.38
N ARG A 23 -28.27 -11.36 11.14
CA ARG A 23 -28.15 -11.99 9.83
C ARG A 23 -29.06 -11.25 8.85
N VAL A 24 -28.46 -10.56 7.88
CA VAL A 24 -29.19 -10.00 6.75
C VAL A 24 -29.80 -11.16 5.97
N LYS A 25 -31.13 -11.25 5.95
CA LYS A 25 -31.86 -12.20 5.10
C LYS A 25 -31.83 -11.69 3.67
N ILE A 26 -30.84 -12.11 2.89
CA ILE A 26 -30.80 -11.83 1.46
C ILE A 26 -31.90 -12.67 0.79
N LYS A 27 -32.95 -12.01 0.29
CA LYS A 27 -33.96 -12.67 -0.54
C LYS A 27 -33.39 -12.81 -1.95
N PRO A 28 -33.47 -13.98 -2.59
CA PRO A 28 -33.01 -14.14 -3.96
C PRO A 28 -33.82 -13.20 -4.88
N LEU A 29 -33.12 -12.43 -5.71
CA LEU A 29 -33.71 -11.59 -6.73
C LEU A 29 -33.97 -12.47 -7.96
N ALA A 30 -35.21 -12.48 -8.47
CA ALA A 30 -35.56 -13.17 -9.70
C ALA A 30 -35.49 -12.20 -10.88
N VAL A 31 -34.94 -12.66 -12.00
CA VAL A 31 -34.97 -11.93 -13.27
C VAL A 31 -36.20 -12.39 -14.05
N CYS A 32 -37.08 -11.46 -14.41
CA CYS A 32 -38.37 -11.72 -15.02
C CYS A 32 -38.43 -11.11 -16.42
N LEU A 33 -38.70 -11.93 -17.44
CA LEU A 33 -38.94 -11.50 -18.81
C LEU A 33 -40.44 -11.32 -19.04
N ASN A 34 -40.88 -10.15 -19.45
CA ASN A 34 -42.28 -9.92 -19.81
C ASN A 34 -42.59 -10.53 -21.19
N ASN A 35 -43.50 -11.51 -21.25
CA ASN A 35 -43.77 -12.27 -22.47
C ASN A 35 -44.44 -11.44 -23.59
N ALA A 36 -45.09 -10.32 -23.26
CA ALA A 36 -45.77 -9.48 -24.23
C ALA A 36 -44.86 -8.36 -24.80
N SER A 37 -43.92 -7.85 -23.99
CA SER A 37 -43.10 -6.69 -24.35
C SER A 37 -41.61 -7.00 -24.52
N GLY A 38 -41.15 -8.19 -24.13
CA GLY A 38 -39.73 -8.56 -24.15
C GLY A 38 -38.87 -7.84 -23.11
N VAL A 39 -39.46 -7.02 -22.23
CA VAL A 39 -38.71 -6.25 -21.22
C VAL A 39 -38.27 -7.15 -20.06
N ILE A 40 -37.00 -7.04 -19.67
CA ILE A 40 -36.41 -7.76 -18.54
C ILE A 40 -36.43 -6.87 -17.29
N LYS A 41 -36.91 -7.41 -16.15
CA LYS A 41 -36.97 -6.69 -14.86
C LYS A 41 -36.49 -7.59 -13.74
N ALA A 42 -35.74 -7.03 -12.78
CA ALA A 42 -35.35 -7.73 -11.56
C ALA A 42 -36.37 -7.47 -10.44
N LYS A 43 -36.98 -8.53 -9.90
CA LYS A 43 -38.03 -8.45 -8.86
C LYS A 43 -37.90 -9.61 -7.87
N SER A 44 -38.54 -9.51 -6.71
CA SER A 44 -38.56 -10.62 -5.75
C SER A 44 -39.38 -11.83 -6.23
N ARG A 45 -40.37 -11.62 -7.11
CA ARG A 45 -41.15 -12.67 -7.79
C ARG A 45 -41.65 -12.19 -9.15
N CYS A 46 -41.75 -13.10 -10.10
CA CYS A 46 -42.31 -12.84 -11.43
C CYS A 46 -43.84 -12.94 -11.42
N LYS A 47 -44.50 -12.14 -12.26
CA LYS A 47 -45.96 -12.21 -12.48
C LYS A 47 -46.34 -13.41 -13.37
N ARG A 48 -47.63 -13.73 -13.43
CA ARG A 48 -48.16 -14.85 -14.25
C ARG A 48 -47.89 -14.68 -15.76
N ASN A 49 -47.69 -13.45 -16.25
CA ASN A 49 -47.34 -13.12 -17.63
C ASN A 49 -45.83 -12.84 -17.83
N GLU A 50 -45.01 -13.24 -16.87
CA GLU A 50 -43.56 -13.11 -16.92
C GLU A 50 -42.91 -14.50 -16.79
N THR A 51 -41.83 -14.72 -17.53
CA THR A 51 -41.03 -15.94 -17.43
C THR A 51 -39.84 -15.70 -16.50
N ALA A 52 -39.66 -16.55 -15.50
CA ALA A 52 -38.51 -16.49 -14.61
C ALA A 52 -37.27 -17.03 -15.34
N LEU A 53 -36.27 -16.18 -15.53
CA LEU A 53 -35.00 -16.58 -16.12
C LEU A 53 -34.11 -17.15 -15.01
N THR A 54 -34.00 -18.47 -14.96
CA THR A 54 -33.17 -19.20 -13.99
C THR A 54 -31.68 -19.14 -14.33
N SER A 55 -31.35 -18.84 -15.59
CA SER A 55 -29.99 -18.63 -16.06
C SER A 55 -30.02 -17.63 -17.22
N VAL A 56 -29.64 -16.38 -16.95
CA VAL A 56 -29.32 -15.45 -18.04
C VAL A 56 -27.95 -15.87 -18.54
N ASN A 57 -27.88 -16.47 -19.73
CA ASN A 57 -26.59 -16.73 -20.37
C ASN A 57 -26.06 -15.39 -20.91
N LEU A 58 -25.45 -14.60 -20.02
CA LEU A 58 -24.91 -13.28 -20.33
C LEU A 58 -23.86 -13.31 -21.45
N ALA A 59 -23.28 -14.49 -21.75
CA ALA A 59 -22.31 -14.64 -22.83
C ALA A 59 -22.85 -14.22 -24.21
N GLY A 60 -24.16 -14.31 -24.45
CA GLY A 60 -24.75 -13.94 -25.74
C GLY A 60 -25.05 -12.45 -25.92
N ILE A 61 -25.21 -11.69 -24.83
CA ILE A 61 -25.63 -10.27 -24.89
C ILE A 61 -24.44 -9.35 -25.21
N PHE A 62 -23.22 -9.76 -24.86
CA PHE A 62 -22.00 -8.97 -25.13
C PHE A 62 -21.33 -9.29 -26.47
N ALA A 63 -21.74 -10.36 -27.17
CA ALA A 63 -21.03 -10.88 -28.34
C ALA A 63 -21.08 -10.00 -29.61
N ASN A 64 -21.90 -8.96 -29.63
CA ASN A 64 -22.01 -8.05 -30.79
C ASN A 64 -21.41 -6.65 -30.57
N SER A 65 -20.70 -6.43 -29.46
CA SER A 65 -19.82 -5.27 -29.37
C SER A 65 -18.60 -5.60 -30.24
N GLY A 66 -18.54 -5.07 -31.45
CA GLY A 66 -17.37 -5.24 -32.32
C GLY A 66 -16.09 -4.99 -31.51
N THR A 67 -15.09 -5.85 -31.69
CA THR A 67 -13.81 -5.73 -30.98
C THR A 67 -13.34 -4.27 -31.07
N PRO A 68 -12.99 -3.61 -29.95
CA PRO A 68 -12.36 -2.31 -30.01
C PRO A 68 -11.26 -2.34 -31.07
N GLY A 69 -11.20 -1.32 -31.93
CA GLY A 69 -10.16 -1.25 -32.94
C GLY A 69 -8.77 -1.37 -32.30
N PRO A 70 -7.75 -1.80 -33.06
CA PRO A 70 -6.40 -1.85 -32.51
C PRO A 70 -6.03 -0.49 -31.93
N GLN A 71 -5.36 -0.51 -30.78
CA GLN A 71 -4.78 0.71 -30.22
C GLN A 71 -3.90 1.36 -31.30
N GLY A 72 -4.02 2.68 -31.48
CA GLY A 72 -3.13 3.41 -32.37
C GLY A 72 -1.66 3.23 -31.98
N PRO A 73 -0.70 3.50 -32.90
CA PRO A 73 0.72 3.48 -32.54
C PRO A 73 1.00 4.41 -31.36
N ALA A 74 1.99 4.09 -30.55
CA ALA A 74 2.48 5.02 -29.53
C ALA A 74 2.87 6.36 -30.19
N GLY A 75 2.60 7.46 -29.51
CA GLY A 75 3.07 8.77 -29.95
C GLY A 75 4.61 8.84 -29.98
N PRO A 76 5.20 9.81 -30.68
CA PRO A 76 6.65 10.02 -30.64
C PRO A 76 7.11 10.27 -29.20
N GLN A 77 8.32 9.81 -28.88
CA GLN A 77 8.96 10.14 -27.61
C GLN A 77 9.12 11.67 -27.50
N GLY A 78 8.82 12.22 -26.32
CA GLY A 78 9.05 13.64 -26.05
C GLY A 78 10.55 14.00 -26.11
N PRO A 79 10.89 15.30 -26.25
CA PRO A 79 12.28 15.73 -26.18
C PRO A 79 12.92 15.33 -24.84
N ALA A 80 14.22 15.02 -24.86
CA ALA A 80 14.97 14.81 -23.63
C ALA A 80 14.94 16.09 -22.78
N GLY A 81 14.66 15.95 -21.49
CA GLY A 81 14.82 17.07 -20.56
C GLY A 81 16.30 17.43 -20.42
N THR A 82 16.64 18.70 -20.56
CA THR A 82 17.98 19.21 -20.23
C THR A 82 18.07 19.42 -18.73
N VAL A 83 19.00 18.75 -18.07
CA VAL A 83 19.33 19.01 -16.67
C VAL A 83 20.50 19.98 -16.64
N ASP A 84 20.35 21.13 -15.99
CA ASP A 84 21.48 22.02 -15.73
C ASP A 84 22.25 21.48 -14.51
N PRO A 85 23.49 20.96 -14.68
CA PRO A 85 24.26 20.41 -13.57
C PRO A 85 24.58 21.46 -12.50
N ASN A 86 24.55 22.76 -12.83
CA ASN A 86 24.76 23.84 -11.85
C ASN A 86 23.52 24.09 -10.98
N LYS A 87 22.38 23.50 -11.31
CA LYS A 87 21.15 23.56 -10.51
C LYS A 87 20.91 22.30 -9.68
N CYS A 88 21.91 21.44 -9.56
CA CYS A 88 21.88 20.28 -8.68
C CYS A 88 22.48 20.64 -7.32
N ILE A 89 21.76 20.31 -6.25
CA ILE A 89 22.20 20.48 -4.86
C ILE A 89 22.23 19.11 -4.19
N VAL A 90 23.31 18.85 -3.44
CA VAL A 90 23.38 17.68 -2.55
C VAL A 90 22.72 18.05 -1.22
N ARG A 91 21.80 17.22 -0.77
CA ARG A 91 21.16 17.33 0.54
C ARG A 91 21.56 16.14 1.38
N SER A 92 22.33 16.40 2.42
CA SER A 92 22.82 15.41 3.37
C SER A 92 22.01 15.48 4.65
N VAL A 93 21.56 14.32 5.15
CA VAL A 93 20.85 14.20 6.43
C VAL A 93 21.56 13.14 7.26
N THR A 94 22.13 13.57 8.38
CA THR A 94 22.71 12.68 9.37
C THR A 94 21.72 12.46 10.50
N ASN A 95 21.41 11.20 10.79
CA ASN A 95 20.67 10.86 12.00
C ASN A 95 21.45 9.82 12.80
N SER A 96 21.34 9.92 14.12
CA SER A 96 21.97 8.98 15.02
C SER A 96 20.96 8.48 16.04
N GLY A 97 21.04 7.19 16.38
CA GLY A 97 20.07 6.56 17.27
C GLY A 97 20.49 5.17 17.73
N LEU A 98 19.66 4.58 18.58
CA LEU A 98 19.83 3.22 19.10
C LEU A 98 18.89 2.27 18.35
N ASN A 99 19.42 1.15 17.87
CA ASN A 99 18.71 0.01 17.24
C ASN A 99 18.02 0.27 15.89
N TYR A 100 17.44 1.46 15.68
CA TYR A 100 16.76 1.84 14.45
C TYR A 100 17.01 3.31 14.15
N VAL A 101 17.47 3.60 12.94
CA VAL A 101 17.69 4.97 12.49
C VAL A 101 17.05 5.16 11.13
N THR A 102 16.22 6.20 11.01
CA THR A 102 15.65 6.65 9.74
C THR A 102 16.21 8.01 9.40
N ALA A 103 16.58 8.18 8.14
CA ALA A 103 16.99 9.45 7.59
C ALA A 103 16.22 9.70 6.30
N THR A 104 15.79 10.94 6.12
CA THR A 104 14.94 11.33 5.00
C THR A 104 15.48 12.59 4.38
N ALA A 105 15.97 12.48 3.16
CA ALA A 105 16.40 13.62 2.36
C ALA A 105 15.27 13.99 1.38
N ASN A 106 14.79 15.23 1.48
CA ASN A 106 13.69 15.72 0.67
C ASN A 106 14.19 16.77 -0.32
N CYS A 107 13.91 16.58 -1.61
CA CYS A 107 14.04 17.65 -2.59
C CYS A 107 12.93 18.70 -2.38
N ALA A 108 13.23 19.98 -2.65
CA ALA A 108 12.22 21.02 -2.54
C ALA A 108 11.19 20.93 -3.67
N ALA A 109 10.06 21.62 -3.53
CA ALA A 109 9.07 21.69 -4.60
C ALA A 109 9.70 22.23 -5.90
N GLY A 110 9.52 21.50 -7.01
CA GLY A 110 10.11 21.83 -8.31
C GLY A 110 11.53 21.29 -8.53
N GLU A 111 12.10 20.56 -7.57
CA GLU A 111 13.31 19.76 -7.75
C GLU A 111 12.94 18.29 -8.01
N PHE A 112 13.74 17.59 -8.81
CA PHE A 112 13.65 16.14 -9.00
C PHE A 112 14.89 15.45 -8.43
N LEU A 113 14.70 14.23 -7.91
CA LEU A 113 15.78 13.40 -7.40
C LEU A 113 16.53 12.75 -8.57
N LEU A 114 17.83 13.05 -8.72
CA LEU A 114 18.67 12.47 -9.77
C LEU A 114 19.34 11.16 -9.30
N THR A 115 19.90 11.18 -8.09
CA THR A 115 20.55 10.03 -7.46
C THR A 115 20.52 10.18 -5.95
N HIS A 116 20.75 9.09 -5.22
CA HIS A 116 20.84 9.06 -3.77
C HIS A 116 21.96 8.13 -3.32
N GLY A 117 22.49 8.41 -2.13
CA GLY A 117 23.52 7.61 -1.47
C GLY A 117 23.20 7.45 0.01
N MET A 118 23.71 6.37 0.60
CA MET A 118 23.65 6.16 2.04
C MET A 118 25.03 5.70 2.51
N PHE A 119 25.54 6.37 3.53
CA PHE A 119 26.77 6.02 4.21
C PHE A 119 26.43 5.65 5.65
N THR A 120 26.88 4.48 6.08
CA THR A 120 26.75 4.03 7.46
C THR A 120 28.15 3.97 8.04
N GLU A 121 28.42 4.78 9.06
CA GLU A 121 29.66 4.66 9.81
C GLU A 121 29.42 3.67 10.95
N GLU A 122 29.95 2.45 10.78
CA GLU A 122 29.68 1.35 11.68
C GLU A 122 30.79 1.19 12.71
N ILE A 123 30.39 0.98 13.97
CA ILE A 123 31.27 0.52 15.04
C ILE A 123 30.84 -0.92 15.39
N ASN A 124 31.25 -1.90 14.57
CA ASN A 124 31.16 -3.35 14.82
C ASN A 124 29.75 -4.03 14.89
N SER A 125 28.85 -3.83 13.92
CA SER A 125 27.56 -4.55 13.87
C SER A 125 27.32 -5.30 12.56
N ASP A 126 26.22 -6.07 12.51
CA ASP A 126 25.67 -6.64 11.28
C ASP A 126 24.44 -5.82 10.87
N VAL A 127 24.41 -5.33 9.64
CA VAL A 127 23.24 -4.66 9.06
C VAL A 127 22.20 -5.72 8.69
N ILE A 128 20.99 -5.65 9.27
CA ILE A 128 19.93 -6.62 8.96
C ILE A 128 19.16 -6.22 7.72
N ASP A 129 18.70 -4.97 7.68
CA ASP A 129 17.73 -4.53 6.69
C ASP A 129 17.90 -3.04 6.36
N ILE A 130 17.78 -2.75 5.07
CA ILE A 130 17.84 -1.41 4.50
C ILE A 130 16.52 -1.18 3.78
N LEU A 131 15.69 -0.33 4.36
CA LEU A 131 14.41 0.04 3.78
C LEU A 131 14.57 1.28 2.91
N LEU A 132 14.44 1.13 1.59
CA LEU A 132 14.49 2.24 0.63
C LEU A 132 13.08 2.58 0.15
N SER A 133 12.68 3.83 0.31
CA SER A 133 11.40 4.34 -0.19
C SER A 133 11.63 5.62 -1.00
N ILE A 134 11.17 5.59 -2.26
CA ILE A 134 11.20 6.72 -3.18
C ILE A 134 9.75 7.07 -3.50
N ASP A 135 9.33 8.27 -3.14
CA ASP A 135 8.02 8.81 -3.51
C ASP A 135 8.11 9.42 -4.92
N PRO A 136 7.10 9.25 -5.80
CA PRO A 136 6.97 9.99 -7.06
C PRO A 136 7.07 11.52 -6.91
N GLN A 137 6.90 12.07 -5.70
CA GLN A 137 7.15 13.48 -5.37
C GLN A 137 8.64 13.83 -5.18
N GLY A 138 9.57 12.90 -5.39
CA GLY A 138 11.00 13.13 -5.20
C GLY A 138 11.44 13.12 -3.72
N LYS A 139 10.64 12.50 -2.84
CA LYS A 139 11.06 12.24 -1.45
C LYS A 139 11.83 10.95 -1.40
N TYR A 140 13.02 11.00 -0.80
CA TYR A 140 13.85 9.84 -0.54
C TYR A 140 13.89 9.59 0.97
N ALA A 141 13.37 8.44 1.39
CA ALA A 141 13.48 7.98 2.76
C ALA A 141 14.27 6.68 2.77
N THR A 142 15.26 6.59 3.66
CA THR A 142 15.94 5.34 3.97
C THR A 142 15.91 5.07 5.47
N GLY A 143 15.68 3.82 5.83
CA GLY A 143 15.74 3.35 7.21
C GLY A 143 16.68 2.17 7.30
N VAL A 144 17.55 2.16 8.31
CA VAL A 144 18.42 1.02 8.59
C VAL A 144 18.03 0.42 9.93
N THR A 145 17.80 -0.89 9.92
CA THR A 145 17.56 -1.67 11.14
C THR A 145 18.81 -2.49 11.44
N TYR A 146 19.29 -2.39 12.68
CA TYR A 146 20.47 -3.09 13.15
C TYR A 146 20.07 -4.14 14.19
N GLU A 147 20.67 -5.32 14.14
CA GLU A 147 20.58 -6.28 15.25
C GLU A 147 21.77 -6.05 16.14
N SER A 148 21.51 -5.76 17.41
CA SER A 148 22.59 -5.82 18.40
C SER A 148 22.98 -7.30 18.57
N GLY A 149 24.05 -7.71 17.91
CA GLY A 149 24.59 -9.06 18.00
C GLY A 149 25.17 -9.44 19.38
N ILE A 150 25.15 -8.52 20.35
CA ILE A 150 25.82 -8.71 21.64
C ILE A 150 24.90 -8.30 22.80
N ASN A 151 24.18 -9.29 23.35
CA ASN A 151 23.68 -9.36 24.73
C ASN A 151 23.41 -8.02 25.45
N GLY A 152 22.53 -7.17 24.91
CA GLY A 152 22.05 -5.97 25.60
C GLY A 152 22.98 -4.74 25.58
N ALA A 153 24.04 -4.73 24.77
CA ALA A 153 24.79 -3.49 24.51
C ALA A 153 23.99 -2.60 23.53
N SER A 154 23.70 -1.38 23.96
CA SER A 154 23.15 -0.33 23.11
C SER A 154 24.27 0.24 22.25
N SER A 155 24.34 -0.16 20.98
CA SER A 155 25.25 0.45 20.00
C SER A 155 24.64 1.75 19.48
N PHE A 156 25.48 2.79 19.38
CA PHE A 156 25.12 4.04 18.71
C PHE A 156 25.46 3.93 17.24
N TYR A 157 24.48 4.23 16.40
CA TYR A 157 24.64 4.23 14.95
C TYR A 157 24.48 5.64 14.41
N SER A 158 25.26 5.97 13.39
CA SER A 158 25.08 7.18 12.60
C SER A 158 24.88 6.79 11.14
N ILE A 159 23.81 7.28 10.54
CA ILE A 159 23.57 7.14 9.10
C ILE A 159 23.62 8.54 8.48
N GLU A 160 24.34 8.66 7.38
CA GLU A 160 24.34 9.83 6.52
C GLU A 160 23.66 9.47 5.22
N VAL A 161 22.72 10.31 4.82
CA VAL A 161 21.92 10.11 3.61
C VAL A 161 22.07 11.30 2.71
N ASP A 162 22.52 11.03 1.49
CA ASP A 162 22.70 12.04 0.45
C ASP A 162 21.62 11.91 -0.62
N ALA A 163 20.99 13.02 -0.97
CA ALA A 163 20.14 13.13 -2.14
C ALA A 163 20.65 14.23 -3.07
N VAL A 164 20.79 13.92 -4.36
CA VAL A 164 21.11 14.90 -5.39
C VAL A 164 19.81 15.39 -6.01
N CYS A 165 19.42 16.61 -5.65
CA CYS A 165 18.19 17.25 -6.09
C CYS A 165 18.51 18.28 -7.18
N CYS A 166 17.93 18.13 -8.37
CA CYS A 166 18.18 19.04 -9.49
C CYS A 166 16.91 19.81 -9.86
N ARG A 167 17.05 21.06 -10.30
CA ARG A 167 15.95 21.79 -10.95
C ARG A 167 16.03 21.63 -12.47
N PRO A 168 14.88 21.57 -13.17
CA PRO A 168 14.86 21.64 -14.63
C PRO A 168 15.38 22.98 -15.17
#